data_AF-A0A540VJM2-F1
#
_entry.id   AF-A0A540VJM2-F1
#
_cell.length_a   1.000
_cell.length_b   1.000
_cell.length_c   1.000
_cell.angle_alpha   90.00
_cell.angle_beta   90.00
_cell.angle_gamma   90.00
#
_symmetry.space_group_name_H-M   'P 1'
#
loop_
_entity.id
_entity.type
_entity.pdbx_description
1 polymer ?
#
loop_
_entity_poly.entity_id
_entity_poly.type
_entity_poly.pdbx_seq_one_letter_code
_entity_poly.pdbx_strand_id
1 'polypeptide(L)'
;MPPWGGVFHPAVPNVYPIQGRSNPGPELSRNGELMPVGEDQASGVTALPLRGEALAFTMALTPAEYLSQDTCAGRAIHSRLQEVRLLPEDQHFFNAYPDVLHWIALVSEDTPDTAIVLPIWMRLAQCSPRIDLRIWRDTDDLSLLAPLVDDLDLTEDLADVELPLLLLFDEEWQYQDRWGPHPQAAEPYLEAWLERHPEYETLAEDESAEAQDAYGHLLDCLTWEMRVWYNSGLNHACVAEIRSLLESWQSTAEEEGEDGTAEDPSG
;
A
#
# COMPACT_ATOMS: atom_id res chain seq x y z
N MET A 1 -33.92 35.28 -2.29
CA MET A 1 -32.97 35.19 -1.15
C MET A 1 -33.77 35.16 0.15
N PRO A 2 -33.75 34.00 0.83
CA PRO A 2 -33.72 33.99 2.29
C PRO A 2 -32.63 33.03 2.84
N PRO A 3 -32.18 33.25 4.09
CA PRO A 3 -31.06 32.54 4.69
C PRO A 3 -31.52 31.35 5.56
N TRP A 4 -30.79 30.24 5.53
CA TRP A 4 -30.92 29.17 6.52
C TRP A 4 -29.52 28.71 6.95
N GLY A 5 -29.11 29.17 8.12
CA GLY A 5 -28.06 28.53 8.91
C GLY A 5 -28.65 27.33 9.63
N GLY A 6 -28.08 26.15 9.39
CA GLY A 6 -28.35 24.93 10.12
C GLY A 6 -27.02 24.35 10.60
N VAL A 7 -26.75 24.49 11.90
CA VAL A 7 -25.62 23.84 12.57
C VAL A 7 -25.99 22.38 12.77
N PHE A 8 -25.30 21.46 12.09
CA PHE A 8 -25.41 20.03 12.31
C PHE A 8 -24.31 19.56 13.27
N HIS A 9 -24.72 19.11 14.46
CA HIS A 9 -23.91 18.29 15.35
C HIS A 9 -24.09 16.81 14.97
N PRO A 10 -23.02 16.03 14.74
CA PRO A 10 -23.15 14.58 14.72
C PRO A 10 -23.13 14.00 16.15
N ALA A 11 -24.07 13.09 16.39
CA ALA A 11 -24.29 12.37 17.63
C ALA A 11 -23.20 11.32 17.88
N VAL A 12 -22.75 11.23 19.13
CA VAL A 12 -21.80 10.22 19.64
C VAL A 12 -22.55 8.92 19.94
N PRO A 13 -22.12 7.75 19.44
CA PRO A 13 -22.68 6.47 19.85
C PRO A 13 -22.16 6.03 21.23
N ASN A 14 -23.09 5.43 21.97
CA ASN A 14 -23.03 4.98 23.35
C ASN A 14 -22.03 3.81 23.54
N VAL A 15 -21.03 3.97 24.41
CA VAL A 15 -20.10 2.89 24.82
C VAL A 15 -20.62 2.25 26.11
N TYR A 16 -21.00 0.97 26.05
CA TYR A 16 -21.31 0.17 27.24
C TYR A 16 -20.00 -0.42 27.82
N PRO A 17 -19.73 -0.29 29.12
CA PRO A 17 -18.59 -0.95 29.76
C PRO A 17 -18.94 -2.39 30.16
N ILE A 18 -18.17 -3.37 29.66
CA ILE A 18 -18.21 -4.76 30.15
C ILE A 18 -17.37 -4.85 31.43
N GLN A 19 -18.03 -5.22 32.52
CA GLN A 19 -17.46 -5.43 33.84
C GLN A 19 -16.58 -6.69 33.89
N GLY A 20 -15.51 -6.58 34.69
CA GLY A 20 -14.49 -7.60 34.85
C GLY A 20 -14.93 -8.89 35.53
N ARG A 21 -14.08 -9.91 35.39
CA ARG A 21 -14.07 -11.09 36.25
C ARG A 21 -12.66 -11.31 36.78
N SER A 22 -12.53 -11.12 38.09
CA SER A 22 -11.39 -11.48 38.91
C SER A 22 -11.20 -13.00 38.93
N ASN A 23 -9.95 -13.45 38.79
CA ASN A 23 -9.56 -14.85 38.87
C ASN A 23 -9.26 -15.20 40.34
N PRO A 24 -9.94 -16.17 40.98
CA PRO A 24 -9.59 -16.61 42.32
C PRO A 24 -8.46 -17.66 42.27
N GLY A 25 -7.41 -17.45 43.06
CA GLY A 25 -6.31 -18.40 43.22
C GLY A 25 -6.72 -19.70 43.92
N PRO A 26 -5.94 -20.80 43.79
CA PRO A 26 -6.33 -22.09 44.32
C PRO A 26 -6.10 -22.21 45.83
N GLU A 27 -7.15 -22.64 46.54
CA GLU A 27 -7.09 -23.09 47.93
C GLU A 27 -6.43 -24.47 48.03
N LEU A 28 -5.56 -24.61 49.03
CA LEU A 28 -4.97 -25.87 49.47
C LEU A 28 -6.01 -26.73 50.19
N SER A 29 -6.13 -28.01 49.81
CA SER A 29 -6.67 -29.03 50.70
C SER A 29 -5.88 -30.33 50.66
N ARG A 30 -5.58 -30.80 51.87
CA ARG A 30 -4.90 -32.04 52.25
C ARG A 30 -5.83 -33.23 52.04
N ASN A 31 -5.39 -34.22 51.26
CA ASN A 31 -5.25 -35.62 51.66
C ASN A 31 -4.97 -36.48 50.42
N GLY A 32 -3.97 -37.35 50.54
CA GLY A 32 -3.32 -38.00 49.42
C GLY A 32 -4.13 -39.07 48.70
N GLU A 33 -3.99 -39.08 47.38
CA GLU A 33 -3.70 -40.26 46.57
C GLU A 33 -3.14 -39.77 45.23
N LEU A 34 -1.95 -40.23 44.87
CA LEU A 34 -1.32 -39.95 43.57
C LEU A 34 -2.03 -40.78 42.50
N MET A 35 -2.98 -40.16 41.82
CA MET A 35 -3.49 -40.64 40.54
C MET A 35 -2.64 -40.04 39.42
N PRO A 36 -2.25 -40.81 38.38
CA PRO A 36 -1.53 -40.25 37.25
C PRO A 36 -2.40 -39.19 36.59
N VAL A 37 -1.90 -37.96 36.57
CA VAL A 37 -2.50 -36.85 35.83
C VAL A 37 -2.52 -37.28 34.37
N GLY A 38 -3.74 -37.55 33.87
CA GLY A 38 -3.98 -37.70 32.45
C GLY A 38 -3.45 -36.46 31.76
N GLU A 39 -2.72 -36.68 30.67
CA GLU A 39 -2.15 -35.67 29.81
C GLU A 39 -3.10 -34.49 29.68
N ASP A 40 -2.60 -33.33 30.09
CA ASP A 40 -3.20 -32.04 29.82
C ASP A 40 -3.56 -32.04 28.33
N GLN A 41 -4.87 -32.08 28.04
CA GLN A 41 -5.37 -31.66 26.74
C GLN A 41 -5.05 -30.17 26.66
N ALA A 42 -3.82 -29.87 26.27
CA ALA A 42 -3.43 -28.58 25.76
C ALA A 42 -4.49 -28.24 24.72
N SER A 43 -5.33 -27.26 25.05
CA SER A 43 -6.27 -26.65 24.13
C SER A 43 -5.45 -26.31 22.90
N GLY A 44 -5.63 -27.12 21.86
CA GLY A 44 -4.96 -26.98 20.58
C GLY A 44 -5.52 -25.74 19.93
N VAL A 45 -5.05 -24.57 20.36
CA VAL A 45 -4.94 -23.43 19.47
C VAL A 45 -3.86 -23.87 18.49
N THR A 46 -4.29 -24.55 17.43
CA THR A 46 -3.46 -24.72 16.25
C THR A 46 -3.17 -23.32 15.78
N ALA A 47 -2.00 -22.79 16.15
CA ALA A 47 -1.46 -21.62 15.51
C ALA A 47 -1.42 -21.99 14.03
N LEU A 48 -2.32 -21.39 13.24
CA LEU A 48 -2.27 -21.53 11.80
C LEU A 48 -0.86 -21.09 11.40
N PRO A 49 -0.10 -21.92 10.65
CA PRO A 49 1.17 -21.46 10.12
C PRO A 49 0.85 -20.29 9.19
N LEU A 50 1.03 -19.07 9.69
CA LEU A 50 1.05 -17.89 8.85
C LEU A 50 2.27 -18.10 7.96
N ARG A 51 2.01 -18.29 6.66
CA ARG A 51 3.02 -18.10 5.62
C ARG A 51 3.69 -16.74 5.85
N GLY A 52 5.01 -16.66 5.72
CA GLY A 52 5.78 -15.45 6.04
C GLY A 52 5.29 -14.23 5.24
N GLU A 53 4.78 -14.50 4.04
CA GLU A 53 4.15 -13.61 3.10
C GLU A 53 2.92 -12.89 3.70
N ALA A 54 1.99 -13.65 4.26
CA ALA A 54 0.80 -13.10 4.91
C ALA A 54 1.14 -12.33 6.19
N LEU A 55 2.20 -12.72 6.90
CA LEU A 55 2.68 -11.97 8.07
C LEU A 55 3.24 -10.61 7.65
N ALA A 56 4.12 -10.58 6.65
CA ALA A 56 4.71 -9.35 6.12
C ALA A 56 3.62 -8.37 5.63
N PHE A 57 2.61 -8.87 4.93
CA PHE A 57 1.48 -8.06 4.49
C PHE A 57 0.62 -7.51 5.65
N THR A 58 0.40 -8.30 6.69
CA THR A 58 -0.45 -7.88 7.83
C THR A 58 0.26 -6.94 8.81
N MET A 59 1.59 -6.95 8.85
CA MET A 59 2.39 -6.00 9.63
C MET A 59 2.42 -4.59 9.00
N ALA A 60 2.23 -4.53 7.68
CA ALA A 60 2.15 -3.29 6.93
C ALA A 60 0.90 -2.46 7.29
N LEU A 61 1.03 -1.14 7.15
CA LEU A 61 -0.05 -0.21 7.43
C LEU A 61 -1.15 -0.34 6.38
N THR A 62 -2.40 -0.32 6.81
CA THR A 62 -3.51 0.01 5.92
C THR A 62 -3.45 1.49 5.51
N PRO A 63 -4.10 1.90 4.40
CA PRO A 63 -4.25 3.31 4.05
C PRO A 63 -4.84 4.16 5.17
N ALA A 64 -5.80 3.62 5.94
CA ALA A 64 -6.42 4.34 7.05
C ALA A 64 -5.43 4.55 8.21
N GLU A 65 -4.63 3.54 8.55
CA GLU A 65 -3.60 3.64 9.59
C GLU A 65 -2.50 4.62 9.17
N TYR A 66 -2.01 4.51 7.93
CA TYR A 66 -1.01 5.43 7.39
C TYR A 66 -1.48 6.89 7.44
N LEU A 67 -2.71 7.18 6.99
CA LEU A 67 -3.29 8.54 7.04
C LEU A 67 -3.60 9.04 8.46
N SER A 68 -3.67 8.15 9.45
CA SER A 68 -3.90 8.53 10.85
C SER A 68 -2.62 8.98 11.57
N GLN A 69 -1.46 8.74 10.95
CA GLN A 69 -0.18 9.21 11.47
C GLN A 69 -0.07 10.73 11.28
N ASP A 70 0.37 11.44 12.33
CA ASP A 70 0.52 12.91 12.28
C ASP A 70 1.87 13.31 11.70
N THR A 71 2.13 12.93 10.44
CA THR A 71 3.33 13.32 9.68
C THR A 71 3.01 14.42 8.66
N CYS A 72 4.03 15.18 8.25
CA CYS A 72 3.87 16.19 7.18
C CYS A 72 3.42 15.52 5.87
N ALA A 73 4.04 14.40 5.51
CA ALA A 73 3.68 13.60 4.34
C ALA A 73 2.24 13.09 4.44
N GLY A 74 1.83 12.54 5.60
CA GLY A 74 0.46 12.09 5.84
C GLY A 74 -0.59 13.17 5.58
N ARG A 75 -0.34 14.42 6.00
CA ARG A 75 -1.23 15.56 5.71
C ARG A 75 -1.26 15.93 4.23
N ALA A 76 -0.12 15.93 3.55
CA ALA A 76 -0.04 16.21 2.12
C ALA A 76 -0.80 15.15 1.30
N ILE A 77 -0.59 13.87 1.61
CA ILE A 77 -1.25 12.71 1.01
C ILE A 77 -2.75 12.77 1.29
N HIS A 78 -3.16 13.07 2.52
CA HIS A 78 -4.58 13.22 2.85
C HIS A 78 -5.25 14.33 2.03
N SER A 79 -4.61 15.49 1.91
CA SER A 79 -5.08 16.61 1.08
C SER A 79 -5.22 16.17 -0.38
N ARG A 80 -4.18 15.52 -0.91
CA ARG A 80 -4.11 15.08 -2.30
C ARG A 80 -5.14 14.00 -2.63
N LEU A 81 -5.40 13.08 -1.71
CA LEU A 81 -6.41 12.02 -1.87
C LEU A 81 -7.80 12.61 -2.17
N GLN A 82 -8.14 13.77 -1.59
CA GLN A 82 -9.41 14.46 -1.86
C GLN A 82 -9.50 15.06 -3.27
N GLU A 83 -8.40 15.11 -4.01
CA GLU A 83 -8.34 15.67 -5.37
C GLU A 83 -8.28 14.59 -6.44
N VAL A 84 -7.85 13.38 -6.11
CA VAL A 84 -7.83 12.25 -7.06
C VAL A 84 -9.25 11.97 -7.54
N ARG A 85 -9.43 11.97 -8.86
CA ARG A 85 -10.69 11.64 -9.53
C ARG A 85 -10.42 10.52 -10.52
N LEU A 86 -11.14 9.41 -10.36
CA LEU A 86 -11.12 8.31 -11.32
C LEU A 86 -12.25 8.49 -12.32
N LEU A 87 -12.01 8.14 -13.58
CA LEU A 87 -13.07 8.11 -14.58
C LEU A 87 -14.06 6.99 -14.26
N PRO A 88 -15.34 7.10 -14.66
CA PRO A 88 -16.33 6.06 -14.41
C PRO A 88 -15.95 4.69 -15.00
N GLU A 89 -15.26 4.69 -16.14
CA GLU A 89 -14.79 3.45 -16.79
C GLU A 89 -13.70 2.76 -15.98
N ASP A 90 -12.76 3.51 -15.40
CA ASP A 90 -11.73 2.95 -14.52
C ASP A 90 -12.36 2.44 -13.23
N GLN A 91 -13.26 3.20 -12.61
CA GLN A 91 -13.99 2.74 -11.43
C GLN A 91 -14.72 1.42 -11.70
N HIS A 92 -15.35 1.29 -12.88
CA HIS A 92 -16.02 0.06 -13.28
C HIS A 92 -15.03 -1.09 -13.47
N PHE A 93 -13.91 -0.85 -14.16
CA PHE A 93 -12.86 -1.85 -14.37
C PHE A 93 -12.35 -2.40 -13.03
N PHE A 94 -11.87 -1.53 -12.13
CA PHE A 94 -11.32 -1.98 -10.84
C PHE A 94 -12.38 -2.63 -9.93
N ASN A 95 -13.63 -2.20 -10.02
CA ASN A 95 -14.73 -2.82 -9.27
C ASN A 95 -15.10 -4.22 -9.78
N ALA A 96 -15.00 -4.45 -11.08
CA ALA A 96 -15.36 -5.70 -11.74
C ALA A 96 -14.18 -6.64 -11.97
N TYR A 97 -12.94 -6.22 -11.62
CA TYR A 97 -11.75 -7.04 -11.75
C TYR A 97 -11.95 -8.40 -11.05
N PRO A 98 -11.68 -9.53 -11.70
CA PRO A 98 -12.12 -10.85 -11.22
C PRO A 98 -11.24 -11.40 -10.09
N ASP A 99 -9.94 -11.10 -10.10
CA ASP A 99 -8.96 -11.75 -9.23
C ASP A 99 -8.77 -10.99 -7.91
N VAL A 100 -8.34 -11.71 -6.89
CA VAL A 100 -7.91 -11.12 -5.61
C VAL A 100 -6.44 -10.77 -5.72
N LEU A 101 -6.10 -9.51 -5.44
CA LEU A 101 -4.74 -9.02 -5.48
C LEU A 101 -4.33 -8.42 -4.14
N HIS A 102 -3.09 -8.67 -3.77
CA HIS A 102 -2.44 -8.07 -2.62
C HIS A 102 -1.41 -7.06 -3.10
N TRP A 103 -1.63 -5.79 -2.80
CA TRP A 103 -0.76 -4.69 -3.18
C TRP A 103 0.06 -4.22 -1.98
N ILE A 104 1.37 -4.09 -2.18
CA ILE A 104 2.28 -3.49 -1.20
C ILE A 104 2.90 -2.25 -1.82
N ALA A 105 2.59 -1.09 -1.26
CA ALA A 105 3.26 0.16 -1.58
C ALA A 105 4.46 0.35 -0.64
N LEU A 106 5.65 0.37 -1.21
CA LEU A 106 6.89 0.82 -0.57
C LEU A 106 7.01 2.33 -0.81
N VAL A 107 7.14 3.11 0.25
CA VAL A 107 7.12 4.56 0.17
C VAL A 107 8.22 5.20 1.00
N SER A 108 8.66 6.38 0.58
CA SER A 108 9.52 7.27 1.37
C SER A 108 8.81 8.59 1.58
N GLU A 109 8.77 9.09 2.82
CA GLU A 109 8.12 10.38 3.11
C GLU A 109 8.93 11.58 2.59
N ASP A 110 10.18 11.34 2.19
CA ASP A 110 11.11 12.36 1.72
C ASP A 110 11.08 12.56 0.20
N THR A 111 10.26 11.79 -0.54
CA THR A 111 10.13 11.93 -2.00
C THR A 111 8.83 12.61 -2.43
N PRO A 112 8.88 13.58 -3.37
CA PRO A 112 7.69 14.19 -3.96
C PRO A 112 6.72 13.17 -4.56
N ASP A 113 7.22 12.14 -5.25
CA ASP A 113 6.41 11.11 -5.89
C ASP A 113 5.48 10.39 -4.91
N THR A 114 5.94 10.06 -3.70
CA THR A 114 5.11 9.43 -2.67
C THR A 114 3.88 10.28 -2.36
N ALA A 115 4.05 11.60 -2.19
CA ALA A 115 2.96 12.50 -1.88
C ALA A 115 1.92 12.61 -3.01
N ILE A 116 2.32 12.32 -4.24
CA ILE A 116 1.51 12.52 -5.45
C ILE A 116 0.85 11.24 -5.94
N VAL A 117 1.58 10.13 -5.92
CA VAL A 117 1.22 8.85 -6.54
C VAL A 117 0.46 7.95 -5.58
N LEU A 118 0.91 7.82 -4.32
CA LEU A 118 0.26 6.95 -3.32
C LEU A 118 -1.26 7.22 -3.17
N PRO A 119 -1.75 8.48 -3.15
CA PRO A 119 -3.19 8.76 -3.11
C PRO A 119 -3.99 8.18 -4.29
N ILE A 120 -3.35 7.97 -5.44
CA ILE A 120 -3.97 7.37 -6.63
C ILE A 120 -4.16 5.89 -6.39
N TRP A 121 -3.11 5.17 -5.96
CA TRP A 121 -3.21 3.75 -5.60
C TRP A 121 -4.23 3.49 -4.50
N MET A 122 -4.24 4.33 -3.46
CA MET A 122 -5.26 4.28 -2.41
C MET A 122 -6.67 4.37 -2.98
N ARG A 123 -6.89 5.23 -3.99
CA ARG A 123 -8.20 5.39 -4.61
C ARG A 123 -8.58 4.19 -5.48
N LEU A 124 -7.62 3.62 -6.21
CA LEU A 124 -7.84 2.42 -7.03
C LEU A 124 -8.23 1.21 -6.16
N ALA A 125 -7.45 0.97 -5.10
CA ALA A 125 -7.76 -0.08 -4.13
C ALA A 125 -9.14 0.13 -3.48
N GLN A 126 -9.50 1.37 -3.10
CA GLN A 126 -10.83 1.68 -2.55
C GLN A 126 -11.99 1.40 -3.52
N CYS A 127 -11.77 1.41 -4.83
CA CYS A 127 -12.80 1.12 -5.82
C CYS A 127 -13.00 -0.38 -6.06
N SER A 128 -12.03 -1.20 -5.65
CA SER A 128 -12.08 -2.64 -5.84
C SER A 128 -12.45 -3.38 -4.55
N PRO A 129 -13.39 -4.34 -4.60
CA PRO A 129 -13.64 -5.23 -3.47
C PRO A 129 -12.61 -6.36 -3.35
N ARG A 130 -11.65 -6.47 -4.28
CA ARG A 130 -10.71 -7.60 -4.38
C ARG A 130 -9.24 -7.19 -4.34
N ILE A 131 -8.96 -5.89 -4.24
CA ILE A 131 -7.58 -5.39 -4.13
C ILE A 131 -7.39 -4.87 -2.71
N ASP A 132 -6.48 -5.50 -1.97
CA ASP A 132 -6.06 -5.03 -0.66
C ASP A 132 -4.74 -4.26 -0.80
N LEU A 133 -4.71 -3.00 -0.38
CA LEU A 133 -3.49 -2.20 -0.36
C LEU A 133 -2.90 -2.12 1.05
N ARG A 134 -1.60 -2.33 1.13
CA ARG A 134 -0.77 -2.19 2.33
C ARG A 134 0.42 -1.29 2.06
N ILE A 135 0.91 -0.60 3.08
CA ILE A 135 1.93 0.43 2.96
C ILE A 135 3.07 0.13 3.93
N TRP A 136 4.28 0.07 3.38
CA TRP A 136 5.56 -0.02 4.07
C TRP A 136 6.35 1.25 3.83
N ARG A 137 6.96 1.79 4.88
CA ARG A 137 7.88 2.92 4.76
C ARG A 137 9.30 2.40 4.63
N ASP A 138 10.14 3.13 3.92
CA ASP A 138 11.60 2.94 3.88
C ASP A 138 12.25 2.89 5.27
N THR A 139 11.66 3.57 6.25
CA THR A 139 12.08 3.57 7.66
C THR A 139 11.61 2.36 8.50
N ASP A 140 10.74 1.51 7.97
CA ASP A 140 10.27 0.30 8.66
C ASP A 140 11.31 -0.84 8.56
N ASP A 141 11.10 -1.96 9.28
CA ASP A 141 11.96 -3.15 9.17
C ASP A 141 11.67 -3.94 7.90
N LEU A 142 12.27 -3.50 6.78
CA LEU A 142 12.06 -4.10 5.46
C LEU A 142 12.61 -5.53 5.33
N SER A 143 13.41 -6.02 6.29
CA SER A 143 13.85 -7.42 6.29
C SER A 143 12.68 -8.40 6.37
N LEU A 144 11.53 -7.94 6.87
CA LEU A 144 10.28 -8.69 6.93
C LEU A 144 9.63 -8.88 5.56
N LEU A 145 9.99 -8.06 4.57
CA LEU A 145 9.55 -8.26 3.20
C LEU A 145 10.34 -9.37 2.51
N ALA A 146 11.58 -9.68 2.94
CA ALA A 146 12.45 -10.66 2.27
C ALA A 146 11.72 -11.94 1.82
N PRO A 147 10.86 -12.59 2.62
CA PRO A 147 10.13 -13.79 2.16
C PRO A 147 9.17 -13.58 0.98
N LEU A 148 8.67 -12.36 0.77
CA LEU A 148 7.84 -11.97 -0.38
C LEU A 148 8.68 -11.64 -1.61
N VAL A 149 9.94 -11.27 -1.39
CA VAL A 149 10.85 -10.72 -2.40
C VAL A 149 12.07 -11.61 -2.63
N ASP A 150 12.17 -12.80 -2.03
CA ASP A 150 13.33 -13.71 -2.20
C ASP A 150 13.53 -14.15 -3.67
N ASP A 151 12.48 -14.12 -4.50
CA ASP A 151 12.55 -14.35 -5.96
C ASP A 151 12.81 -13.07 -6.78
N LEU A 152 12.84 -11.92 -6.14
CA LEU A 152 13.18 -10.63 -6.72
C LEU A 152 14.58 -10.24 -6.25
N ASP A 153 15.44 -9.76 -7.15
CA ASP A 153 16.73 -9.12 -6.77
C ASP A 153 16.53 -7.83 -5.91
N LEU A 154 15.33 -7.61 -5.39
CA LEU A 154 14.91 -6.45 -4.62
C LEU A 154 15.64 -6.28 -3.29
N THR A 155 16.28 -7.27 -2.67
CA THR A 155 17.04 -7.00 -1.42
C THR A 155 18.40 -6.34 -1.64
N GLU A 156 19.07 -6.56 -2.78
CA GLU A 156 20.25 -5.78 -3.16
C GLU A 156 19.83 -4.48 -3.88
N ASP A 157 18.67 -4.49 -4.58
CA ASP A 157 18.15 -3.32 -5.29
C ASP A 157 17.32 -2.35 -4.43
N LEU A 158 16.72 -2.75 -3.29
CA LEU A 158 15.74 -1.89 -2.57
C LEU A 158 16.32 -0.56 -2.12
N ALA A 159 17.62 -0.54 -1.81
CA ALA A 159 18.34 0.66 -1.39
C ALA A 159 18.55 1.65 -2.55
N ASP A 160 18.62 1.14 -3.78
CA ASP A 160 18.84 1.91 -5.01
C ASP A 160 17.54 2.08 -5.83
N VAL A 161 16.43 1.48 -5.38
CA VAL A 161 15.11 1.60 -6.00
C VAL A 161 14.53 2.99 -5.76
N GLU A 162 14.06 3.61 -6.84
CA GLU A 162 13.30 4.85 -6.75
C GLU A 162 11.90 4.59 -6.15
N LEU A 163 11.57 5.33 -5.10
CA LEU A 163 10.30 5.22 -4.37
C LEU A 163 9.34 6.36 -4.75
N PRO A 164 8.03 6.09 -4.84
CA PRO A 164 7.34 4.93 -4.29
C PRO A 164 7.25 3.75 -5.26
N LEU A 165 7.31 2.51 -4.76
CA LEU A 165 7.17 1.30 -5.56
C LEU A 165 5.90 0.53 -5.16
N LEU A 166 5.05 0.21 -6.13
CA LEU A 166 3.91 -0.69 -5.94
C LEU A 166 4.31 -2.11 -6.34
N LEU A 167 4.28 -3.04 -5.40
CA LEU A 167 4.45 -4.48 -5.63
C LEU A 167 3.09 -5.16 -5.68
N LEU A 168 2.87 -6.02 -6.67
CA LEU A 168 1.59 -6.68 -6.90
C LEU A 168 1.75 -8.19 -6.78
N PHE A 169 0.86 -8.79 -5.98
CA PHE A 169 0.80 -10.22 -5.73
C PHE A 169 -0.62 -10.75 -6.00
N ASP A 170 -0.73 -12.02 -6.37
CA ASP A 170 -2.01 -12.74 -6.49
C ASP A 170 -2.53 -13.28 -5.15
N GLU A 171 -3.61 -14.07 -5.18
CA GLU A 171 -4.21 -14.66 -3.97
C GLU A 171 -3.33 -15.74 -3.31
N GLU A 172 -2.43 -16.34 -4.07
CA GLU A 172 -1.44 -17.33 -3.63
C GLU A 172 -0.15 -16.69 -3.10
N TRP A 173 -0.07 -15.36 -3.04
CA TRP A 173 1.13 -14.59 -2.68
C TRP A 173 2.28 -14.73 -3.67
N GLN A 174 2.00 -15.12 -4.91
CA GLN A 174 3.01 -15.09 -5.97
C GLN A 174 3.15 -13.66 -6.49
N TYR A 175 4.39 -13.23 -6.65
CA TYR A 175 4.68 -11.94 -7.25
C TYR A 175 4.28 -11.94 -8.73
N GLN A 176 3.58 -10.88 -9.14
CA GLN A 176 3.11 -10.71 -10.51
C GLN A 176 3.92 -9.63 -11.23
N ASP A 177 3.98 -8.40 -10.67
CA ASP A 177 4.78 -7.31 -11.23
C ASP A 177 4.97 -6.16 -10.22
N ARG A 178 5.68 -5.11 -10.66
CA ARG A 178 5.89 -3.86 -9.94
C ARG A 178 5.59 -2.66 -10.83
N TRP A 179 5.19 -1.55 -10.21
CA TRP A 179 4.94 -0.28 -10.89
C TRP A 179 5.46 0.90 -10.05
N GLY A 180 6.15 1.85 -10.67
CA GLY A 180 6.69 3.03 -10.00
C GLY A 180 8.01 3.52 -10.61
N PRO A 181 8.52 4.69 -10.18
CA PRO A 181 7.96 5.55 -9.14
C PRO A 181 6.76 6.41 -9.58
N HIS A 182 6.68 6.70 -10.87
CA HIS A 182 5.67 7.56 -11.49
C HIS A 182 5.32 7.05 -12.90
N PRO A 183 4.20 7.48 -13.51
CA PRO A 183 3.90 7.07 -14.88
C PRO A 183 4.98 7.56 -15.83
N GLN A 184 5.20 6.82 -16.92
CA GLN A 184 6.17 7.21 -17.96
C GLN A 184 5.85 8.60 -18.55
N ALA A 185 4.57 8.99 -18.56
CA ALA A 185 4.15 10.31 -19.00
C ALA A 185 4.68 11.48 -18.13
N ALA A 186 5.19 11.20 -16.92
CA ALA A 186 5.79 12.22 -16.04
C ALA A 186 7.21 12.63 -16.48
N GLU A 187 7.95 11.75 -17.16
CA GLU A 187 9.36 11.96 -17.53
C GLU A 187 9.62 13.32 -18.20
N PRO A 188 8.87 13.73 -19.25
CA PRO A 188 9.16 14.99 -19.93
C PRO A 188 8.91 16.22 -19.04
N TYR A 189 8.05 16.10 -18.02
CA TYR A 189 7.79 17.19 -17.06
C TYR A 189 8.93 17.31 -16.06
N LEU A 190 9.43 16.16 -15.59
CA LEU A 190 10.57 16.09 -14.67
C LEU A 190 11.85 16.58 -15.34
N GLU A 191 12.14 16.11 -16.55
CA GLU A 191 13.27 16.60 -17.36
C GLU A 191 13.23 18.12 -17.53
N ALA A 192 12.09 18.66 -17.97
CA ALA A 192 11.92 20.10 -18.15
C ALA A 192 11.95 20.90 -16.84
N TRP A 193 11.67 20.25 -15.71
CA TRP A 193 11.80 20.86 -14.39
C TRP A 193 13.26 20.89 -13.95
N LEU A 194 13.98 19.77 -14.08
CA LEU A 194 15.41 19.66 -13.76
C LEU A 194 16.26 20.63 -14.60
N GLU A 195 15.93 20.82 -15.88
CA GLU A 195 16.59 21.83 -16.74
C GLU A 195 16.42 23.27 -16.21
N ARG A 196 15.30 23.58 -15.55
CA ARG A 196 15.05 24.89 -14.93
C ARG A 196 15.68 25.04 -13.55
N HIS A 197 16.06 23.92 -12.92
CA HIS A 197 16.59 23.83 -11.57
C HIS A 197 17.93 23.09 -11.54
N PRO A 198 18.97 23.60 -12.24
CA PRO A 198 20.28 22.95 -12.30
C PRO A 198 20.97 22.82 -10.92
N GLU A 199 20.51 23.56 -9.92
CA GLU A 199 20.96 23.43 -8.53
C GLU A 199 20.53 22.12 -7.85
N TYR A 200 19.57 21.37 -8.41
CA TYR A 200 19.00 20.18 -7.79
C TYR A 200 20.05 19.13 -7.39
N GLU A 201 20.86 18.68 -8.35
CA GLU A 201 21.88 17.63 -8.12
C GLU A 201 22.92 18.09 -7.09
N THR A 202 23.37 19.34 -7.19
CA THR A 202 24.38 19.87 -6.26
C THR A 202 23.82 19.98 -4.84
N LEU A 203 22.56 20.37 -4.68
CA LEU A 203 21.91 20.46 -3.37
C LEU A 203 21.61 19.09 -2.78
N ALA A 204 21.29 18.09 -3.61
CA ALA A 204 21.02 16.73 -3.16
C ALA A 204 22.28 16.06 -2.55
N GLU A 205 23.46 16.36 -3.09
CA GLU A 205 24.74 15.80 -2.62
C GLU A 205 25.37 16.57 -1.43
N ASP A 206 24.92 17.79 -1.15
CA ASP A 206 25.52 18.66 -0.14
C ASP A 206 24.87 18.46 1.24
N GLU A 207 25.60 17.84 2.17
CA GLU A 207 25.16 17.53 3.53
C GLU A 207 25.17 18.75 4.50
N SER A 208 25.54 19.95 4.04
CA SER A 208 25.48 21.16 4.87
C SER A 208 24.05 21.52 5.24
N ALA A 209 23.85 22.06 6.45
CA ALA A 209 22.51 22.42 6.93
C ALA A 209 21.82 23.43 6.00
N GLU A 210 22.56 24.41 5.48
CA GLU A 210 22.03 25.38 4.54
C GLU A 210 21.60 24.76 3.20
N ALA A 211 22.35 23.79 2.69
CA ALA A 211 21.99 23.09 1.45
C ALA A 211 20.80 22.16 1.65
N GLN A 212 20.73 21.45 2.77
CA GLN A 212 19.59 20.58 3.11
C GLN A 212 18.28 21.37 3.27
N ASP A 213 18.34 22.54 3.92
CA ASP A 213 17.18 23.45 4.00
C ASP A 213 16.73 23.94 2.61
N ALA A 214 17.70 24.31 1.75
CA ALA A 214 17.42 24.74 0.38
C ALA A 214 16.87 23.59 -0.50
N TYR A 215 17.40 22.38 -0.34
CA TYR A 215 16.94 21.18 -1.02
C TYR A 215 15.52 20.81 -0.61
N GLY A 216 15.20 20.84 0.69
CA GLY A 216 13.83 20.63 1.18
C GLY A 216 12.83 21.63 0.58
N HIS A 217 13.19 22.90 0.51
CA HIS A 217 12.36 23.91 -0.18
C HIS A 217 12.19 23.65 -1.67
N LEU A 218 13.22 23.11 -2.32
CA LEU A 218 13.18 22.75 -3.72
C LEU A 218 12.25 21.55 -3.96
N LEU A 219 12.28 20.53 -3.09
CA LEU A 219 11.36 19.40 -3.10
C LEU A 219 9.90 19.81 -2.82
N ASP A 220 9.67 20.76 -1.92
CA ASP A 220 8.34 21.35 -1.68
C ASP A 220 7.79 21.99 -2.97
N CYS A 221 8.64 22.72 -3.70
CA CYS A 221 8.28 23.35 -4.97
C CYS A 221 7.97 22.30 -6.04
N LEU A 222 8.82 21.27 -6.17
CA LEU A 222 8.59 20.16 -7.10
C LEU A 222 7.28 19.44 -6.79
N THR A 223 7.03 19.12 -5.52
CA THR A 223 5.78 18.48 -5.06
C THR A 223 4.55 19.31 -5.47
N TRP A 224 4.63 20.63 -5.35
CA TRP A 224 3.54 21.51 -5.77
C TRP A 224 3.34 21.51 -7.29
N GLU A 225 4.41 21.58 -8.09
CA GLU A 225 4.32 21.50 -9.55
C GLU A 225 3.78 20.15 -10.02
N MET A 226 4.26 19.04 -9.45
CA MET A 226 3.76 17.69 -9.74
C MET A 226 2.27 17.57 -9.44
N ARG A 227 1.79 18.12 -8.33
CA ARG A 227 0.34 18.15 -8.03
C ARG A 227 -0.46 18.82 -9.15
N VAL A 228 0.06 19.89 -9.75
CA VAL A 228 -0.58 20.56 -10.90
C VAL A 228 -0.56 19.67 -12.14
N TRP A 229 0.58 19.05 -12.47
CA TRP A 229 0.70 18.15 -13.63
C TRP A 229 -0.27 16.97 -13.53
N TYR A 230 -0.38 16.35 -12.35
CA TYR A 230 -1.28 15.23 -12.13
C TYR A 230 -2.75 15.62 -12.18
N ASN A 231 -3.12 16.75 -11.58
CA ASN A 231 -4.48 17.26 -11.68
C ASN A 231 -4.84 17.74 -13.10
N SER A 232 -3.85 17.97 -13.98
CA SER A 232 -4.06 18.38 -15.37
C SER A 232 -4.07 17.21 -16.37
N GLY A 233 -3.63 16.01 -15.97
CA GLY A 233 -3.65 14.84 -16.85
C GLY A 233 -2.90 13.62 -16.33
N LEU A 234 -1.80 13.78 -15.57
CA LEU A 234 -0.98 12.62 -15.18
C LEU A 234 -1.69 11.66 -14.21
N ASN A 235 -2.75 12.09 -13.52
CA ASN A 235 -3.65 11.17 -12.81
C ASN A 235 -4.17 10.07 -13.73
N HIS A 236 -4.66 10.45 -14.91
CA HIS A 236 -5.23 9.50 -15.86
C HIS A 236 -4.15 8.61 -16.46
N ALA A 237 -2.94 9.15 -16.70
CA ALA A 237 -1.81 8.36 -17.17
C ALA A 237 -1.42 7.26 -16.16
N CYS A 238 -1.29 7.61 -14.88
CA CYS A 238 -1.01 6.65 -13.81
C CYS A 238 -2.07 5.54 -13.74
N VAL A 239 -3.36 5.90 -13.78
CA VAL A 239 -4.45 4.92 -13.76
C VAL A 239 -4.44 4.04 -15.00
N ALA A 240 -4.19 4.62 -16.18
CA ALA A 240 -4.15 3.88 -17.44
C ALA A 240 -3.02 2.86 -17.50
N GLU A 241 -1.84 3.19 -16.99
CA GLU A 241 -0.71 2.26 -16.94
C GLU A 241 -0.99 1.07 -16.01
N ILE A 242 -1.50 1.32 -14.79
CA ILE A 242 -1.87 0.26 -13.85
C ILE A 242 -2.98 -0.61 -14.44
N ARG A 243 -3.98 0.01 -15.07
CA ARG A 243 -5.05 -0.73 -15.74
C ARG A 243 -4.52 -1.61 -16.87
N SER A 244 -3.64 -1.08 -17.71
CA SER A 244 -3.02 -1.82 -18.81
C SER A 244 -2.19 -3.00 -18.30
N LEU A 245 -1.49 -2.82 -17.18
CA LEU A 245 -0.77 -3.91 -16.51
C LEU A 245 -1.73 -5.05 -16.12
N LEU A 246 -2.83 -4.73 -15.45
CA LEU A 246 -3.82 -5.73 -15.03
C LEU A 246 -4.55 -6.38 -16.21
N GLU A 247 -4.88 -5.62 -17.26
CA GLU A 247 -5.48 -6.17 -18.49
C GLU A 247 -4.54 -7.16 -19.19
N SER A 248 -3.21 -6.93 -19.14
CA SER A 248 -2.23 -7.84 -19.74
C SER A 248 -2.27 -9.24 -19.10
N TRP A 249 -2.45 -9.33 -17.77
CA TRP A 249 -2.48 -10.61 -17.07
C TRP A 249 -3.73 -11.43 -17.42
N GLN A 250 -4.87 -10.75 -17.62
CA GLN A 250 -6.09 -11.42 -18.08
C GLN A 250 -5.90 -12.03 -19.46
N SER A 251 -5.24 -11.32 -20.38
CA SER A 251 -4.99 -11.84 -21.73
C SER A 251 -4.08 -13.06 -21.74
N THR A 252 -3.04 -13.10 -20.89
CA THR A 252 -2.14 -14.25 -20.78
C THR A 252 -2.85 -15.48 -20.22
N ALA A 253 -3.73 -15.31 -19.22
CA ALA A 253 -4.49 -16.41 -18.65
C ALA A 253 -5.49 -17.05 -19.64
N GLU A 254 -6.07 -16.26 -20.56
CA GLU A 254 -6.96 -16.76 -21.61
C GLU A 254 -6.21 -17.58 -22.66
N GLU A 255 -5.00 -17.14 -23.07
CA GLU A 255 -4.16 -17.85 -24.06
C GLU A 255 -3.64 -19.21 -23.53
N GLU A 256 -3.24 -19.28 -22.26
CA GLU A 256 -2.79 -20.54 -21.63
C GLU A 256 -3.94 -21.55 -21.44
N GLY A 257 -5.17 -21.07 -21.28
CA GLY A 257 -6.37 -21.90 -21.18
C GLY A 257 -6.81 -22.54 -22.49
N GLU A 258 -6.45 -21.97 -23.65
CA GLU A 258 -6.81 -22.49 -24.97
C GLU A 258 -5.90 -23.63 -25.43
N ASP A 259 -4.60 -23.61 -25.09
CA ASP A 259 -3.63 -24.62 -25.53
C ASP A 259 -3.74 -25.96 -24.75
N GLY A 260 -4.45 -25.96 -23.61
CA GLY A 260 -4.71 -27.14 -22.78
C GLY A 260 -5.84 -28.07 -23.26
N THR A 261 -6.53 -27.75 -24.37
CA THR A 261 -7.70 -28.51 -24.85
C THR A 261 -7.49 -29.26 -26.17
N ALA A 262 -6.25 -29.40 -26.64
CA ALA A 262 -5.95 -30.33 -27.73
C ALA A 262 -5.85 -31.78 -27.22
N GLU A 263 -6.95 -32.34 -26.70
CA GLU A 263 -7.11 -33.79 -26.64
C GLU A 263 -7.16 -34.33 -28.08
N ASP A 264 -6.11 -35.09 -28.42
CA ASP A 264 -5.94 -35.86 -29.65
C ASP A 264 -7.18 -36.73 -29.94
N PRO A 265 -7.96 -36.45 -31.00
CA PRO A 265 -9.09 -37.29 -31.36
C PRO A 265 -8.64 -38.26 -32.46
N SER A 266 -7.82 -39.26 -32.15
CA SER A 266 -7.48 -40.42 -33.01
C SER A 266 -6.56 -41.36 -32.23
N GLY A 267 -6.71 -42.68 -32.09
CA GLY A 267 -7.51 -43.70 -32.76
C GLY A 267 -6.82 -45.03 -32.49
#